data_AF-A0A6G7EL59-F1
#
_entry.id   AF-A0A6G7EL59-F1
#
_cell.length_a   1.000
_cell.length_b   1.000
_cell.length_c   1.000
_cell.angle_alpha   90.00
_cell.angle_beta   90.00
_cell.angle_gamma   90.00
#
_symmetry.space_group_name_H-M   'P 1'
#
loop_
_entity.id
_entity.type
_entity.pdbx_description
1 polymer ?
#
loop_
_entity_poly.entity_id
_entity_poly.type
_entity_poly.pdbx_seq_one_letter_code
_entity_poly.pdbx_strand_id
1 'polypeptide(L)'
;MSDKPTRGRRLLERVRHARYPLHGWRRWAVIAGQGTAGFVALFAAVNLALSLSTFRGDEPLSRTVHELRVLWFSPPDGQPMSPTAFPTVYGRDLGPAPDTAAIHAYLEREAEDGVFLLDHVMVDRILTLNGRIDARSLPSGVYVGAHALGPDRPPLVPVTKYMGHYLLFPRHAYILVVPQTGPAIAFSASQNAKFGVTDHPDRLSAEIAPYTPDAYDFPSSGEALHEMTRITRDPARVAEAVEALKGAQARLEAEGLTYGLLAPNSNTAVGCVLERSGSITQAERSSILLALRAPGFGAACE
;
A
#
# COMPACT_ATOMS: atom_id res chain seq x y z
N MET A 1 -38.93 -7.25 48.00
CA MET A 1 -37.84 -6.68 47.18
C MET A 1 -37.89 -7.36 45.81
N SER A 2 -38.27 -6.62 44.77
CA SER A 2 -38.38 -7.14 43.40
C SER A 2 -37.01 -7.01 42.73
N ASP A 3 -36.34 -8.15 42.56
CA ASP A 3 -35.02 -8.24 41.94
C ASP A 3 -35.18 -8.06 40.42
N LYS A 4 -35.22 -6.79 39.97
CA LYS A 4 -35.36 -6.48 38.55
C LYS A 4 -34.08 -6.94 37.83
N PRO A 5 -34.15 -7.87 36.87
CA PRO A 5 -32.96 -8.34 36.18
C PRO A 5 -32.28 -7.17 35.47
N THR A 6 -30.96 -7.07 35.65
CA THR A 6 -30.09 -6.09 35.00
C THR A 6 -30.22 -6.18 33.48
N ARG A 7 -30.02 -5.05 32.77
CA ARG A 7 -30.22 -4.94 31.31
C ARG A 7 -29.45 -6.04 30.54
N GLY A 8 -28.24 -6.41 31.00
CA GLY A 8 -27.45 -7.49 30.40
C GLY A 8 -28.10 -8.88 30.52
N ARG A 9 -28.75 -9.16 31.65
CA ARG A 9 -29.42 -10.45 31.90
C ARG A 9 -30.67 -10.61 31.02
N ARG A 10 -31.41 -9.53 30.78
CA ARG A 10 -32.54 -9.50 29.82
C ARG A 10 -32.09 -9.62 28.36
N LEU A 11 -30.93 -9.08 28.01
CA LEU A 11 -30.36 -9.23 26.66
C LEU A 11 -29.93 -10.67 26.42
N LEU A 12 -29.25 -11.29 27.39
CA LEU A 12 -28.86 -12.70 27.35
C LEU A 12 -30.07 -13.64 27.31
N GLU A 13 -31.13 -13.37 28.07
CA GLU A 13 -32.39 -14.13 28.00
C GLU A 13 -33.08 -13.98 26.64
N ARG A 14 -33.09 -12.79 26.04
CA ARG A 14 -33.59 -12.60 24.68
C ARG A 14 -32.79 -13.37 23.64
N VAL A 15 -31.46 -13.40 23.73
CA VAL A 15 -30.62 -14.20 22.84
C VAL A 15 -30.85 -15.70 23.06
N ARG A 16 -31.04 -16.12 24.32
CA ARG A 16 -31.27 -17.52 24.70
C ARG A 16 -32.68 -18.02 24.34
N HIS A 17 -33.66 -17.13 24.23
CA HIS A 17 -35.06 -17.45 23.86
C HIS A 17 -35.44 -17.00 22.45
N ALA A 18 -34.53 -16.34 21.72
CA ALA A 18 -34.59 -16.18 20.28
C ALA A 18 -34.31 -17.52 19.57
N ARG A 19 -35.11 -18.55 19.89
CA ARG A 19 -35.31 -19.69 18.99
C ARG A 19 -36.17 -19.18 17.83
N TYR A 20 -35.56 -18.46 16.91
CA TYR A 20 -36.18 -18.28 15.60
C TYR A 20 -36.24 -19.68 14.97
N PRO A 21 -37.42 -20.22 14.61
CA PRO A 21 -37.52 -21.46 13.85
C PRO A 21 -37.17 -21.12 12.39
N LEU A 22 -35.91 -20.75 12.17
CA LEU A 22 -35.38 -20.63 10.83
C LEU A 22 -35.28 -22.06 10.31
N HIS A 23 -36.14 -22.39 9.35
CA HIS A 23 -36.16 -23.67 8.65
C HIS A 23 -35.75 -23.46 7.19
N GLY A 24 -35.21 -24.52 6.57
CA GLY A 24 -34.79 -24.49 5.17
C GLY A 24 -33.72 -23.43 4.87
N TRP A 25 -33.86 -22.75 3.73
CA TRP A 25 -32.87 -21.79 3.21
C TRP A 25 -32.58 -20.61 4.16
N ARG A 26 -33.55 -20.19 4.99
CA ARG A 26 -33.36 -19.06 5.93
C ARG A 26 -32.38 -19.36 7.05
N ARG A 27 -32.31 -20.62 7.51
CA ARG A 27 -31.31 -21.07 8.50
C ARG A 27 -29.91 -21.03 7.91
N TRP A 28 -29.78 -21.57 6.70
CA TRP A 28 -28.53 -21.59 5.97
C TRP A 28 -28.06 -20.18 5.60
N ALA A 29 -28.97 -19.26 5.27
CA ALA A 29 -28.64 -17.86 5.04
C ALA A 29 -28.08 -17.17 6.30
N VAL A 30 -28.64 -17.44 7.49
CA VAL A 30 -28.11 -16.90 8.76
C VAL A 30 -26.78 -17.53 9.13
N ILE A 31 -26.62 -18.85 8.98
CA ILE A 31 -25.34 -19.53 9.21
C ILE A 31 -24.27 -19.01 8.25
N ALA A 32 -24.60 -18.88 6.96
CA ALA A 32 -23.70 -18.31 5.97
C ALA A 32 -23.36 -16.86 6.30
N GLY A 33 -24.34 -16.02 6.66
CA GLY A 33 -24.11 -14.63 7.06
C GLY A 33 -23.22 -14.51 8.29
N GLN A 34 -23.45 -15.32 9.33
CA GLN A 34 -22.61 -15.37 10.53
C GLN A 34 -21.22 -15.93 10.23
N GLY A 35 -21.13 -16.95 9.38
CA GLY A 35 -19.86 -17.52 8.92
C GLY A 35 -19.02 -16.50 8.15
N THR A 36 -19.63 -15.79 7.20
CA THR A 36 -18.99 -14.71 6.46
C THR A 36 -18.56 -13.58 7.39
N ALA A 37 -19.44 -13.11 8.28
CA ALA A 37 -19.09 -12.05 9.23
C ALA A 37 -17.96 -12.46 10.17
N GLY A 38 -17.99 -13.69 10.68
CA GLY A 38 -16.92 -14.25 11.52
C GLY A 38 -15.60 -14.40 10.77
N PHE A 39 -15.64 -14.87 9.52
CA PHE A 39 -14.46 -14.97 8.66
C PHE A 39 -13.85 -13.59 8.37
N VAL A 40 -14.69 -12.60 8.02
CA VAL A 40 -14.25 -11.22 7.80
C VAL A 40 -13.63 -10.63 9.06
N ALA A 41 -14.27 -10.81 10.22
CA ALA A 41 -13.75 -10.32 11.50
C ALA A 41 -12.43 -10.99 11.89
N LEU A 42 -12.30 -12.30 11.68
CA LEU A 42 -11.06 -13.03 11.92
C LEU A 42 -9.94 -12.53 10.98
N PHE A 43 -10.25 -12.34 9.69
CA PHE A 43 -9.30 -11.81 8.72
C PHE A 43 -8.86 -10.40 9.11
N ALA A 44 -9.79 -9.53 9.54
CA ALA A 44 -9.49 -8.20 10.08
C ALA A 44 -8.54 -8.27 11.26
N ALA A 45 -8.84 -9.14 12.22
CA ALA A 45 -8.06 -9.28 13.44
C ALA A 45 -6.65 -9.81 13.16
N VAL A 46 -6.50 -10.79 12.25
CA VAL A 46 -5.19 -11.31 11.84
C VAL A 46 -4.38 -10.23 11.13
N ASN A 47 -4.98 -9.48 10.19
CA ASN A 47 -4.27 -8.40 9.50
C ASN A 47 -3.89 -7.25 10.42
N LEU A 48 -4.78 -6.89 11.34
CA LEU A 48 -4.47 -5.91 12.37
C LEU A 48 -3.33 -6.40 13.26
N ALA A 49 -3.37 -7.66 13.74
CA ALA A 49 -2.31 -8.23 14.55
C ALA A 49 -0.97 -8.27 13.80
N LEU A 50 -0.99 -8.66 12.51
CA LEU A 50 0.19 -8.61 11.66
C LEU A 50 0.71 -7.17 11.55
N SER A 51 -0.14 -6.18 11.25
CA SER A 51 0.24 -4.75 11.29
C SER A 51 0.91 -4.37 12.58
N LEU A 52 0.29 -4.66 13.72
CA LEU A 52 0.84 -4.28 15.01
C LEU A 52 2.14 -5.02 15.34
N SER A 53 2.40 -6.18 14.74
CA SER A 53 3.57 -7.03 15.03
C SER A 53 4.78 -6.83 14.10
N THR A 54 4.55 -6.42 12.85
CA THR A 54 5.61 -6.28 11.84
C THR A 54 6.34 -4.94 11.93
N PHE A 55 5.73 -3.92 12.53
CA PHE A 55 6.36 -2.60 12.67
C PHE A 55 7.27 -2.55 13.89
N ARG A 56 8.57 -2.39 13.63
CA ARG A 56 9.60 -2.07 14.64
C ARG A 56 9.83 -0.55 14.63
N GLY A 57 8.86 0.21 15.13
CA GLY A 57 8.93 1.67 15.20
C GLY A 57 7.56 2.29 15.49
N ASP A 58 7.55 3.38 16.27
CA ASP A 58 6.42 4.14 16.84
C ASP A 58 5.31 3.34 17.55
N GLU A 59 4.58 4.00 18.45
CA GLU A 59 3.45 3.36 19.14
C GLU A 59 2.42 2.89 18.10
N PRO A 60 2.09 1.59 18.01
CA PRO A 60 1.24 1.07 16.92
C PRO A 60 -0.13 1.77 16.80
N LEU A 61 -0.61 2.36 17.89
CA LEU A 61 -1.83 3.17 17.92
C LEU A 61 -1.67 4.54 17.25
N SER A 62 -0.55 5.24 17.45
CA SER A 62 -0.31 6.56 16.84
C SER A 62 -0.27 6.43 15.31
N ARG A 63 0.44 5.41 14.81
CA ARG A 63 0.49 5.08 13.39
C ARG A 63 -0.89 4.73 12.83
N THR A 64 -1.64 3.84 13.49
CA THR A 64 -3.01 3.50 13.05
C THR A 64 -3.90 4.74 12.95
N VAL A 65 -3.82 5.65 13.92
CA VAL A 65 -4.57 6.92 13.89
C VAL A 65 -4.10 7.81 12.74
N HIS A 66 -2.79 7.88 12.48
CA HIS A 66 -2.24 8.63 11.36
C HIS A 66 -2.74 8.08 10.02
N GLU A 67 -2.65 6.76 9.79
CA GLU A 67 -3.15 6.09 8.59
C GLU A 67 -4.64 6.35 8.37
N LEU A 68 -5.46 6.26 9.42
CA LEU A 68 -6.89 6.57 9.33
C LEU A 68 -7.18 8.04 9.01
N ARG A 69 -6.38 8.98 9.54
CA ARG A 69 -6.51 10.41 9.22
C ARG A 69 -6.13 10.70 7.77
N VAL A 70 -5.02 10.13 7.31
CA VAL A 70 -4.58 10.22 5.91
C VAL A 70 -5.68 9.70 4.99
N LEU A 71 -6.18 8.49 5.26
CA LEU A 71 -7.28 7.89 4.50
C LEU A 71 -8.54 8.74 4.57
N TRP A 72 -8.85 9.40 5.68
CA TRP A 72 -10.00 10.30 5.76
C TRP A 72 -9.88 11.48 4.77
N PHE A 73 -8.68 12.07 4.65
CA PHE A 73 -8.47 13.26 3.83
C PHE A 73 -8.17 12.98 2.36
N SER A 74 -7.90 11.74 1.99
CA SER A 74 -7.58 11.45 0.59
C SER A 74 -8.79 11.69 -0.32
N PRO A 75 -8.67 12.55 -1.33
CA PRO A 75 -9.77 12.80 -2.24
C PRO A 75 -10.00 11.57 -3.13
N PRO A 76 -11.24 11.30 -3.56
CA PRO A 76 -11.49 10.43 -4.71
C PRO A 76 -10.85 11.00 -5.97
N ASP A 77 -10.64 10.14 -6.98
CA ASP A 77 -10.09 10.52 -8.29
C ASP A 77 -10.72 11.80 -8.85
N GLY A 78 -9.86 12.71 -9.31
CA GLY A 78 -10.27 13.97 -9.94
C GLY A 78 -10.83 15.02 -8.98
N GLN A 79 -10.85 14.78 -7.66
CA GLN A 79 -11.21 15.79 -6.67
C GLN A 79 -9.97 16.45 -6.03
N PRO A 80 -10.02 17.75 -5.75
CA PRO A 80 -8.91 18.44 -5.09
C PRO A 80 -8.79 18.03 -3.62
N MET A 81 -7.56 18.05 -3.11
CA MET A 81 -7.23 17.88 -1.70
C MET A 81 -7.91 18.96 -0.83
N SER A 82 -8.39 18.59 0.35
CA SER A 82 -8.94 19.57 1.29
C SER A 82 -7.85 20.54 1.78
N PRO A 83 -8.09 21.87 1.82
CA PRO A 83 -7.09 22.83 2.30
C PRO A 83 -6.67 22.64 3.76
N THR A 84 -7.49 21.95 4.57
CA THR A 84 -7.20 21.64 5.97
C THR A 84 -6.54 20.28 6.16
N ALA A 85 -6.37 19.47 5.10
CA ALA A 85 -5.79 18.13 5.18
C ALA A 85 -4.38 18.17 5.76
N PHE A 86 -3.47 18.94 5.15
CA PHE A 86 -2.07 18.99 5.58
C PHE A 86 -1.90 19.50 7.02
N PRO A 87 -2.49 20.64 7.44
CA PRO A 87 -2.40 21.08 8.83
C PRO A 87 -3.01 20.09 9.83
N THR A 88 -4.02 19.31 9.43
CA THR A 88 -4.65 18.33 10.32
C THR A 88 -3.81 17.06 10.49
N VAL A 89 -3.18 16.59 9.41
CA VAL A 89 -2.38 15.35 9.41
C VAL A 89 -0.96 15.63 9.92
N TYR A 90 -0.29 16.64 9.37
CA TYR A 90 1.13 16.93 9.57
C TYR A 90 1.41 18.20 10.38
N GLY A 91 0.39 19.00 10.69
CA GLY A 91 0.60 20.31 11.32
C GLY A 91 1.25 20.28 12.70
N ARG A 92 1.15 19.16 13.43
CA ARG A 92 1.85 18.98 14.71
C ARG A 92 3.37 18.87 14.52
N ASP A 93 3.80 18.15 13.49
CA ASP A 93 5.21 17.76 13.31
C ASP A 93 5.96 18.73 12.39
N LEU A 94 5.25 19.30 11.41
CA LEU A 94 5.81 20.19 10.38
C LEU A 94 5.29 21.64 10.45
N GLY A 95 4.30 21.91 11.30
CA GLY A 95 3.57 23.18 11.28
C GLY A 95 2.57 23.28 10.14
N PRO A 96 1.76 24.36 10.08
CA PRO A 96 0.65 24.47 9.13
C PRO A 96 1.09 24.74 7.68
N ALA A 97 2.32 25.21 7.46
CA ALA A 97 2.83 25.57 6.15
C ALA A 97 4.36 25.34 6.06
N PRO A 98 4.83 24.09 6.07
CA PRO A 98 6.25 23.80 5.94
C PRO A 98 6.75 24.17 4.55
N ASP A 99 8.03 24.50 4.47
CA ASP A 99 8.76 24.60 3.22
C ASP A 99 9.31 23.23 2.78
N THR A 100 9.90 23.21 1.58
CA THR A 100 10.46 22.00 0.99
C THR A 100 11.59 21.38 1.83
N ALA A 101 12.40 22.21 2.50
CA ALA A 101 13.51 21.72 3.32
C ALA A 101 13.02 21.04 4.60
N ALA A 102 11.97 21.57 5.23
CA ALA A 102 11.32 20.95 6.39
C ALA A 102 10.72 19.59 6.03
N ILE A 103 10.06 19.49 4.87
CA ILE A 103 9.54 18.21 4.37
C ILE A 103 10.67 17.21 4.12
N HIS A 104 11.75 17.63 3.46
CA HIS A 104 12.92 16.77 3.24
C HIS A 104 13.50 16.27 4.57
N ALA A 105 13.71 17.15 5.54
CA ALA A 105 14.24 16.76 6.83
C ALA A 105 13.32 15.78 7.57
N TYR A 106 12.01 15.92 7.43
CA TYR A 106 11.03 14.97 7.96
C TYR A 106 11.15 13.61 7.28
N LEU A 107 11.09 13.56 5.95
CA LEU A 107 11.16 12.30 5.21
C LEU A 107 12.52 11.60 5.32
N GLU A 108 13.61 12.34 5.53
CA GLU A 108 14.92 11.75 5.84
C GLU A 108 14.89 10.96 7.15
N ARG A 109 14.32 11.54 8.22
CA ARG A 109 14.19 10.86 9.51
C ARG A 109 13.32 9.62 9.38
N GLU A 110 12.16 9.76 8.76
CA GLU A 110 11.23 8.65 8.52
C GLU A 110 11.89 7.52 7.70
N ALA A 111 12.73 7.86 6.71
CA ALA A 111 13.44 6.89 5.90
C ALA A 111 14.65 6.23 6.61
N GLU A 112 15.08 6.71 7.78
CA GLU A 112 16.07 6.05 8.64
C GLU A 112 15.43 4.96 9.52
N ASP A 113 14.14 5.10 9.85
CA ASP A 113 13.39 4.15 10.69
C ASP A 113 12.89 2.90 9.95
N GLY A 114 13.27 2.76 8.67
CA GLY A 114 13.10 1.55 7.87
C GLY A 114 11.86 1.56 6.97
N VAL A 115 10.65 1.72 7.54
CA VAL A 115 9.38 1.75 6.78
C VAL A 115 8.57 2.99 7.14
N PHE A 116 8.41 3.89 6.18
CA PHE A 116 7.62 5.12 6.34
C PHE A 116 6.42 5.17 5.39
N LEU A 117 5.56 6.16 5.63
CA LEU A 117 4.36 6.40 4.83
C LEU A 117 4.60 7.57 3.88
N LEU A 118 4.48 7.33 2.58
CA LEU A 118 4.35 8.38 1.58
C LEU A 118 2.88 8.43 1.16
N ASP A 119 2.14 9.37 1.73
CA ASP A 119 0.71 9.50 1.50
C ASP A 119 0.33 10.67 0.58
N HIS A 120 -0.91 10.65 0.10
CA HIS A 120 -1.44 11.64 -0.84
C HIS A 120 -1.47 13.06 -0.23
N VAL A 121 -1.66 13.23 1.07
CA VAL A 121 -1.61 14.56 1.71
C VAL A 121 -0.19 15.12 1.66
N MET A 122 0.81 14.28 1.92
CA MET A 122 2.23 14.67 1.78
C MET A 122 2.61 14.91 0.31
N VAL A 123 2.22 14.01 -0.60
CA VAL A 123 2.50 14.11 -2.03
C VAL A 123 1.88 15.37 -2.64
N ASP A 124 0.61 15.67 -2.35
CA ASP A 124 -0.08 16.89 -2.80
C ASP A 124 0.65 18.15 -2.31
N ARG A 125 1.13 18.15 -1.06
CA ARG A 125 1.92 19.26 -0.53
C ARG A 125 3.25 19.42 -1.26
N ILE A 126 3.97 18.33 -1.52
CA ILE A 126 5.23 18.36 -2.27
C ILE A 126 4.99 18.88 -3.69
N LEU A 127 3.98 18.37 -4.38
CA LEU A 127 3.61 18.81 -5.73
C LEU A 127 3.22 20.29 -5.76
N THR A 128 2.48 20.76 -4.75
CA THR A 128 2.13 22.18 -4.60
C THR A 128 3.37 23.07 -4.45
N LEU A 129 4.37 22.62 -3.70
CA LEU A 129 5.59 23.40 -3.46
C LEU A 129 6.61 23.32 -4.61
N ASN A 130 6.75 22.15 -5.23
CA ASN A 130 7.88 21.83 -6.10
C ASN A 130 7.49 21.51 -7.54
N GLY A 131 6.21 21.29 -7.83
CA GLY A 131 5.65 20.85 -9.12
C GLY A 131 5.97 19.40 -9.50
N ARG A 132 6.76 18.68 -8.68
CA ARG A 132 7.21 17.31 -8.90
C ARG A 132 7.75 16.70 -7.61
N ILE A 133 7.82 15.37 -7.57
CA ILE A 133 8.61 14.65 -6.58
C ILE A 133 10.05 14.53 -7.08
N ASP A 134 11.00 15.01 -6.27
CA ASP A 134 12.44 14.92 -6.52
C ASP A 134 13.24 15.03 -5.22
N ALA A 135 14.57 14.95 -5.35
CA ALA A 135 15.55 15.00 -4.27
C ALA A 135 15.46 16.23 -3.35
N ARG A 136 14.75 17.31 -3.76
CA ARG A 136 14.58 18.49 -2.90
C ARG A 136 13.64 18.21 -1.73
N SER A 137 12.72 17.26 -1.88
CA SER A 137 11.64 16.97 -0.93
C SER A 137 11.66 15.55 -0.41
N LEU A 138 11.90 14.57 -1.28
CA LEU A 138 12.07 13.18 -0.90
C LEU A 138 13.57 12.86 -0.98
N PRO A 139 14.21 12.30 0.06
CA PRO A 139 15.63 12.02 0.01
C PRO A 139 16.05 11.15 -1.16
N SER A 140 17.26 11.38 -1.66
CA SER A 140 17.81 10.54 -2.73
C SER A 140 17.96 9.09 -2.25
N GLY A 141 17.56 8.15 -3.10
CA GLY A 141 17.58 6.74 -2.75
C GLY A 141 16.81 5.87 -3.74
N VAL A 142 16.96 4.56 -3.58
CA VAL A 142 16.08 3.56 -4.20
C VAL A 142 15.14 3.05 -3.12
N TYR A 143 13.85 3.10 -3.40
CA TYR A 143 12.79 2.70 -2.48
C TYR A 143 11.94 1.59 -3.10
N VAL A 144 11.42 0.71 -2.25
CA VAL A 144 10.30 -0.15 -2.59
C VAL A 144 9.06 0.44 -1.98
N GLY A 145 8.11 0.82 -2.82
CA GLY A 145 6.79 1.26 -2.41
C GLY A 145 5.79 0.12 -2.54
N ALA A 146 4.83 0.03 -1.62
CA ALA A 146 3.68 -0.85 -1.75
C ALA A 146 2.39 -0.13 -1.35
N HIS A 147 1.32 -0.35 -2.11
CA HIS A 147 -0.03 0.17 -1.82
C HIS A 147 -1.05 -0.96 -1.83
N ALA A 148 -2.19 -0.81 -1.14
CA ALA A 148 -3.22 -1.84 -1.17
C ALA A 148 -4.04 -1.79 -2.48
N LEU A 149 -4.53 -2.96 -2.88
CA LEU A 149 -5.40 -3.12 -4.03
C LEU A 149 -6.87 -3.03 -3.61
N GLY A 150 -7.65 -2.29 -4.39
CA GLY A 150 -9.09 -2.11 -4.22
C GLY A 150 -9.67 -1.28 -5.36
N PRO A 151 -10.97 -1.17 -5.56
CA PRO A 151 -11.53 -0.41 -6.69
C PRO A 151 -11.23 1.10 -6.61
N ASP A 152 -10.87 1.74 -7.74
CA ASP A 152 -10.59 3.20 -7.84
C ASP A 152 -11.84 4.07 -8.02
N ARG A 153 -13.01 3.48 -8.34
CA ARG A 153 -14.25 4.24 -8.63
C ARG A 153 -15.44 3.88 -7.75
N PRO A 154 -16.35 4.84 -7.50
CA PRO A 154 -17.65 4.58 -6.90
C PRO A 154 -18.41 3.45 -7.62
N PRO A 155 -19.27 2.69 -6.92
CA PRO A 155 -19.70 2.90 -5.53
C PRO A 155 -18.79 2.21 -4.50
N LEU A 156 -17.75 1.51 -4.94
CA LEU A 156 -16.99 0.63 -4.05
C LEU A 156 -15.88 1.37 -3.30
N VAL A 157 -15.26 2.41 -3.87
CA VAL A 157 -14.19 3.22 -3.22
C VAL A 157 -14.53 3.61 -1.78
N PRO A 158 -15.68 4.21 -1.44
CA PRO A 158 -15.92 4.67 -0.07
C PRO A 158 -15.99 3.52 0.96
N VAL A 159 -16.34 2.31 0.50
CA VAL A 159 -16.43 1.11 1.34
C VAL A 159 -15.07 0.42 1.41
N THR A 160 -14.38 0.29 0.28
CA THR A 160 -13.11 -0.41 0.16
C THR A 160 -11.90 0.42 0.54
N LYS A 161 -12.00 1.74 0.63
CA LYS A 161 -10.86 2.59 1.03
C LYS A 161 -10.36 2.30 2.45
N TYR A 162 -11.28 2.03 3.37
CA TYR A 162 -10.93 1.63 4.74
C TYR A 162 -10.74 0.13 4.88
N MET A 163 -11.51 -0.66 4.12
CA MET A 163 -11.44 -2.12 4.17
C MET A 163 -10.22 -2.67 3.42
N GLY A 164 -9.85 -2.11 2.27
CA GLY A 164 -8.75 -2.57 1.41
C GLY A 164 -7.41 -2.52 2.13
N HIS A 165 -7.11 -1.39 2.76
CA HIS A 165 -5.90 -1.21 3.57
C HIS A 165 -5.69 -2.27 4.68
N TYR A 166 -6.77 -2.82 5.26
CA TYR A 166 -6.69 -3.76 6.39
C TYR A 166 -7.25 -5.18 6.13
N LEU A 167 -8.01 -5.41 5.05
CA LEU A 167 -8.72 -6.66 4.75
C LEU A 167 -8.39 -7.25 3.38
N LEU A 168 -7.67 -6.55 2.50
CA LEU A 168 -7.29 -7.09 1.20
C LEU A 168 -5.78 -7.27 1.16
N PHE A 169 -5.37 -8.53 1.01
CA PHE A 169 -3.98 -8.95 1.14
C PHE A 169 -3.07 -8.70 -0.08
N PRO A 170 -3.54 -8.49 -1.32
CA PRO A 170 -2.57 -8.20 -2.36
C PRO A 170 -2.26 -6.71 -2.30
N ARG A 171 -1.06 -6.38 -1.82
CA ARG A 171 -0.43 -5.10 -2.14
C ARG A 171 0.33 -5.21 -3.45
N HIS A 172 0.40 -4.10 -4.16
CA HIS A 172 1.19 -3.99 -5.38
C HIS A 172 2.48 -3.22 -5.07
N ALA A 173 3.61 -3.90 -5.29
CA ALA A 173 4.94 -3.33 -5.08
C ALA A 173 5.44 -2.65 -6.35
N TYR A 174 6.20 -1.56 -6.18
CA TYR A 174 6.92 -0.86 -7.23
C TYR A 174 8.26 -0.35 -6.69
N ILE A 175 9.16 0.03 -7.61
CA ILE A 175 10.44 0.64 -7.25
C ILE A 175 10.35 2.13 -7.55
N LEU A 176 10.74 2.96 -6.59
CA LEU A 176 10.89 4.39 -6.76
C LEU A 176 12.36 4.76 -6.64
N VAL A 177 12.94 5.29 -7.71
CA VAL A 177 14.30 5.83 -7.73
C VAL A 177 14.22 7.34 -7.62
N VAL A 178 14.82 7.90 -6.58
CA VAL A 178 14.94 9.35 -6.40
C VAL A 178 16.40 9.72 -6.65
N PRO A 179 16.74 10.17 -7.88
CA PRO A 179 18.11 10.58 -8.20
C PRO A 179 18.49 11.85 -7.43
N GLN A 180 19.79 12.14 -7.31
CA GLN A 180 20.26 13.38 -6.69
C GLN A 180 19.80 14.62 -7.48
N THR A 181 19.62 14.45 -8.80
CA THR A 181 19.15 15.49 -9.70
C THR A 181 18.12 14.92 -10.67
N GLY A 182 17.01 15.64 -10.86
CA GLY A 182 15.93 15.24 -11.76
C GLY A 182 14.70 14.69 -11.04
N PRO A 183 13.64 14.34 -11.79
CA PRO A 183 12.41 13.80 -11.21
C PRO A 183 12.64 12.40 -10.64
N ALA A 184 11.83 12.02 -9.65
CA ALA A 184 11.74 10.64 -9.22
C ALA A 184 11.21 9.75 -10.36
N ILE A 185 11.74 8.54 -10.47
CA ILE A 185 11.45 7.57 -11.53
C ILE A 185 10.85 6.32 -10.91
N ALA A 186 9.73 5.91 -11.46
CA ALA A 186 9.00 4.72 -11.12
C ALA A 186 9.41 3.54 -12.01
N PHE A 187 9.52 2.35 -11.43
CA PHE A 187 9.44 1.08 -12.14
C PHE A 187 8.28 0.27 -11.57
N SER A 188 7.33 -0.10 -12.41
CA SER A 188 6.20 -0.97 -12.09
C SER A 188 6.21 -2.17 -13.03
N ALA A 189 5.70 -3.31 -12.55
CA ALA A 189 5.52 -4.51 -13.37
C ALA A 189 4.07 -4.94 -13.32
N SER A 190 3.46 -5.33 -14.44
CA SER A 190 2.05 -5.71 -14.52
C SER A 190 1.75 -6.56 -15.75
N GLN A 191 0.48 -6.89 -15.96
CA GLN A 191 0.00 -7.46 -17.22
C GLN A 191 0.09 -6.41 -18.33
N ASN A 192 0.44 -6.83 -19.55
CA ASN A 192 0.44 -5.98 -20.75
C ASN A 192 -0.84 -5.16 -20.93
N ALA A 193 -2.00 -5.79 -20.69
CA ALA A 193 -3.29 -5.12 -20.77
C ALA A 193 -3.39 -3.87 -19.87
N LYS A 194 -2.64 -3.84 -18.77
CA LYS A 194 -2.55 -2.71 -17.82
C LYS A 194 -1.65 -1.57 -18.26
N PHE A 195 -0.89 -1.78 -19.34
CA PHE A 195 -0.12 -0.72 -19.98
C PHE A 195 -0.73 -0.34 -21.33
N GLY A 196 -2.00 -0.73 -21.58
CA GLY A 196 -2.66 -0.50 -22.86
C GLY A 196 -2.11 -1.33 -24.02
N VAL A 197 -1.27 -2.33 -23.75
CA VAL A 197 -0.70 -3.23 -24.76
C VAL A 197 -1.71 -4.34 -25.06
N THR A 198 -2.16 -4.40 -26.32
CA THR A 198 -3.17 -5.36 -26.77
C THR A 198 -2.57 -6.67 -27.27
N ASP A 199 -1.28 -6.66 -27.63
CA ASP A 199 -0.56 -7.87 -28.02
C ASP A 199 -0.16 -8.68 -26.78
N HIS A 200 -0.49 -9.98 -26.78
CA HIS A 200 -0.29 -10.87 -25.63
C HIS A 200 -0.70 -10.24 -24.27
N PRO A 201 -2.01 -9.92 -24.08
CA PRO A 201 -2.49 -9.07 -22.98
C PRO A 201 -2.24 -9.65 -21.57
N ASP A 202 -2.05 -10.96 -21.49
CA ASP A 202 -1.81 -11.73 -20.28
C ASP A 202 -0.33 -11.84 -19.90
N ARG A 203 0.60 -11.33 -20.72
CA ARG A 203 2.02 -11.35 -20.40
C ARG A 203 2.38 -10.35 -19.32
N LEU A 204 3.34 -10.74 -18.50
CA LEU A 204 4.00 -9.89 -17.52
C LEU A 204 5.00 -8.98 -18.24
N SER A 205 4.88 -7.69 -18.03
CA SER A 205 5.77 -6.64 -18.54
C SER A 205 6.04 -5.61 -17.45
N ALA A 206 6.90 -4.66 -17.75
CA ALA A 206 7.23 -3.57 -16.85
C ALA A 206 7.26 -2.23 -17.58
N GLU A 207 7.02 -1.15 -16.84
CA GLU A 207 7.09 0.21 -17.32
C GLU A 207 8.05 1.01 -16.44
N ILE A 208 8.82 1.90 -17.09
CA ILE A 208 9.65 2.90 -16.43
C ILE A 208 9.17 4.29 -16.85
N ALA A 209 8.73 5.08 -15.89
CA ALA A 209 8.19 6.41 -16.13
C ALA A 209 8.56 7.36 -14.98
N PRO A 210 8.52 8.69 -15.17
CA PRO A 210 8.52 9.62 -14.05
C PRO A 210 7.40 9.27 -13.06
N TYR A 211 7.67 9.38 -11.77
CA TYR A 211 6.66 9.15 -10.75
C TYR A 211 5.50 10.13 -10.94
N THR A 212 4.29 9.60 -11.09
CA THR A 212 3.07 10.37 -10.97
C THR A 212 2.20 9.75 -9.88
N PRO A 213 1.43 10.55 -9.13
CA PRO A 213 0.50 10.02 -8.13
C PRO A 213 -0.55 9.06 -8.74
N ASP A 214 -0.83 9.22 -10.04
CA ASP A 214 -1.86 8.49 -10.78
C ASP A 214 -1.28 7.36 -11.67
N ALA A 215 0.05 7.13 -11.67
CA ALA A 215 0.76 6.34 -12.68
C ALA A 215 0.54 4.81 -12.61
N TYR A 216 -0.17 4.28 -11.62
CA TYR A 216 -0.17 2.83 -11.38
C TYR A 216 -1.55 2.22 -11.62
N ASP A 217 -1.67 1.54 -12.77
CA ASP A 217 -2.89 0.99 -13.40
C ASP A 217 -3.51 -0.25 -12.72
N PHE A 218 -3.23 -0.43 -11.43
CA PHE A 218 -4.02 -1.34 -10.62
C PHE A 218 -5.19 -0.58 -10.01
N PRO A 219 -6.35 -1.25 -9.83
CA PRO A 219 -7.33 -0.77 -8.88
C PRO A 219 -6.61 -0.65 -7.52
N SER A 220 -6.21 0.58 -7.21
CA SER A 220 -5.89 1.08 -5.89
C SER A 220 -7.23 1.37 -5.25
N SER A 221 -7.41 1.16 -3.95
CA SER A 221 -8.71 1.38 -3.30
C SER A 221 -9.19 2.86 -3.27
N GLY A 222 -8.86 3.68 -4.29
CA GLY A 222 -8.69 5.13 -4.21
C GLY A 222 -7.55 5.46 -3.24
N GLU A 223 -6.46 4.67 -3.25
CA GLU A 223 -5.56 4.62 -2.11
C GLU A 223 -4.39 5.58 -2.20
N ALA A 224 -4.17 6.17 -1.03
CA ALA A 224 -3.54 7.45 -0.83
C ALA A 224 -2.38 7.32 0.15
N LEU A 225 -1.81 6.12 0.24
CA LEU A 225 -0.82 5.76 1.22
C LEU A 225 0.07 4.67 0.63
N HIS A 226 1.35 4.99 0.50
CA HIS A 226 2.38 4.09 0.02
C HIS A 226 3.28 3.78 1.21
N GLU A 227 3.40 2.51 1.57
CA GLU A 227 4.43 2.07 2.50
C GLU A 227 5.75 1.99 1.74
N MET A 228 6.71 2.81 2.16
CA MET A 228 8.00 2.99 1.50
C MET A 228 9.10 2.40 2.37
N THR A 229 9.94 1.57 1.78
CA THR A 229 11.17 1.06 2.38
C THR A 229 12.35 1.53 1.57
N ARG A 230 13.31 2.24 2.18
CA ARG A 230 14.54 2.65 1.50
C ARG A 230 15.51 1.48 1.42
N ILE A 231 15.84 1.06 0.21
CA ILE A 231 16.76 -0.06 -0.06
C ILE A 231 18.21 0.40 0.00
N THR A 232 18.50 1.56 -0.59
CA THR A 232 19.85 2.13 -0.58
C THR A 232 19.80 3.64 -0.69
N ARG A 233 20.77 4.28 -0.03
CA ARG A 233 21.11 5.70 -0.17
C ARG A 233 22.51 5.93 -0.76
N ASP A 234 23.18 4.87 -1.21
CA ASP A 234 24.50 4.95 -1.84
C ASP A 234 24.39 5.70 -3.18
N PRO A 235 25.05 6.85 -3.33
CA PRO A 235 24.94 7.66 -4.53
C PRO A 235 25.31 6.93 -5.82
N ALA A 236 26.30 6.03 -5.79
CA ALA A 236 26.72 5.27 -6.96
C ALA A 236 25.61 4.31 -7.43
N ARG A 237 25.02 3.58 -6.48
CA ARG A 237 23.91 2.64 -6.76
C ARG A 237 22.65 3.37 -7.20
N VAL A 238 22.36 4.55 -6.64
CA VAL A 238 21.21 5.37 -7.07
C VAL A 238 21.39 5.87 -8.50
N ALA A 239 22.59 6.30 -8.88
CA ALA A 239 22.88 6.79 -10.23
C ALA A 239 22.73 5.69 -11.30
N GLU A 240 23.10 4.45 -10.96
CA GLU A 240 23.02 3.29 -11.87
C GLU A 240 21.64 2.62 -11.88
N ALA A 241 20.80 2.88 -10.87
CA ALA A 241 19.53 2.17 -10.67
C ALA A 241 18.61 2.21 -11.89
N VAL A 242 18.46 3.37 -12.53
CA VAL A 242 17.56 3.52 -13.69
C VAL A 242 17.99 2.64 -14.87
N GLU A 243 19.29 2.58 -15.15
CA GLU A 243 19.81 1.74 -16.24
C GLU A 243 19.70 0.25 -15.90
N ALA A 244 19.93 -0.12 -14.64
CA ALA A 244 19.68 -1.49 -14.18
C ALA A 244 18.20 -1.90 -14.34
N LEU A 245 17.27 -0.99 -14.04
CA LEU A 245 15.83 -1.21 -14.22
C LEU A 245 15.45 -1.35 -15.69
N LYS A 246 16.05 -0.57 -16.60
CA LYS A 246 15.84 -0.71 -18.06
C LYS A 246 16.33 -2.06 -18.57
N GLY A 247 17.51 -2.50 -18.12
CA GLY A 247 18.02 -3.83 -18.44
C GLY A 247 17.10 -4.95 -17.92
N ALA A 248 16.50 -4.75 -16.75
CA ALA A 248 15.52 -5.67 -16.20
C ALA A 248 14.19 -5.70 -16.97
N GLN A 249 13.69 -4.54 -17.40
CA GLN A 249 12.51 -4.42 -18.26
C GLN A 249 12.71 -5.21 -19.56
N ALA A 250 13.82 -4.97 -20.27
CA ALA A 250 14.12 -5.67 -21.52
C ALA A 250 14.25 -7.19 -21.34
N ARG A 251 14.79 -7.65 -20.20
CA ARG A 251 14.86 -9.08 -19.89
C ARG A 251 13.47 -9.68 -19.65
N LEU A 252 12.62 -8.99 -18.89
CA LEU A 252 11.26 -9.45 -18.61
C LEU A 252 10.45 -9.61 -19.91
N GLU A 253 10.58 -8.65 -20.82
CA GLU A 253 9.97 -8.72 -22.16
C GLU A 253 10.49 -9.91 -22.97
N ALA A 254 11.79 -10.20 -22.91
CA ALA A 254 12.40 -11.33 -23.60
C ALA A 254 12.02 -12.71 -23.02
N GLU A 255 11.82 -12.80 -21.71
CA GLU A 255 11.38 -14.04 -21.03
C GLU A 255 9.93 -14.40 -21.40
N GLY A 256 9.10 -13.43 -21.77
CA GLY A 256 7.75 -13.66 -22.30
C GLY A 256 6.80 -14.35 -21.32
N LEU A 257 6.99 -14.13 -20.02
CA LEU A 257 6.25 -14.80 -18.95
C LEU A 257 4.76 -14.44 -18.95
N THR A 258 3.89 -15.42 -18.72
CA THR A 258 2.45 -15.18 -18.50
C THR A 258 2.20 -14.80 -17.04
N TYR A 259 1.45 -13.73 -16.80
CA TYR A 259 1.10 -13.28 -15.46
C TYR A 259 0.23 -14.31 -14.72
N GLY A 260 0.62 -14.69 -13.51
CA GLY A 260 -0.12 -15.57 -12.61
C GLY A 260 -0.16 -15.03 -11.19
N LEU A 261 -1.33 -15.06 -10.54
CA LEU A 261 -1.58 -14.46 -9.22
C LEU A 261 -0.57 -14.86 -8.12
N LEU A 262 -0.12 -16.12 -8.12
CA LEU A 262 0.79 -16.66 -7.09
C LEU A 262 2.26 -16.72 -7.54
N ALA A 263 2.50 -16.81 -8.84
CA ALA A 263 3.76 -16.58 -9.56
C ALA A 263 3.57 -17.02 -11.03
N PRO A 264 4.18 -16.33 -12.02
CA PRO A 264 4.93 -15.07 -11.92
C PRO A 264 3.99 -13.85 -11.98
N ASN A 265 4.14 -12.88 -11.07
CA ASN A 265 3.34 -11.64 -11.02
C ASN A 265 4.22 -10.38 -10.88
N SER A 266 3.56 -9.22 -10.78
CA SER A 266 4.18 -7.91 -10.55
C SER A 266 5.17 -7.88 -9.38
N ASN A 267 4.75 -8.40 -8.23
CA ASN A 267 5.56 -8.40 -7.02
C ASN A 267 6.77 -9.33 -7.15
N THR A 268 6.59 -10.47 -7.85
CA THR A 268 7.67 -11.41 -8.19
C THR A 268 8.71 -10.72 -9.07
N ALA A 269 8.27 -10.04 -10.13
CA ALA A 269 9.15 -9.27 -11.01
C ALA A 269 9.93 -8.23 -10.21
N VAL A 270 9.26 -7.38 -9.43
CA VAL A 270 9.93 -6.34 -8.62
C VAL A 270 10.95 -6.95 -7.65
N GLY A 271 10.57 -7.99 -6.91
CA GLY A 271 11.48 -8.66 -5.98
C GLY A 271 12.70 -9.25 -6.70
N CYS A 272 12.51 -9.89 -7.85
CA CYS A 272 13.58 -10.50 -8.62
C CYS A 272 14.50 -9.49 -9.30
N VAL A 273 13.97 -8.36 -9.75
CA VAL A 273 14.78 -7.25 -10.29
C VAL A 273 15.70 -6.68 -9.20
N LEU A 274 15.18 -6.49 -8.00
CA LEU A 274 15.97 -5.99 -6.88
C LEU A 274 17.03 -7.00 -6.43
N GLU A 275 16.71 -8.29 -6.38
CA GLU A 275 17.69 -9.32 -6.02
C GLU A 275 18.79 -9.44 -7.09
N ARG A 276 18.41 -9.56 -8.37
CA ARG A 276 19.36 -9.73 -9.48
C ARG A 276 20.25 -8.51 -9.71
N SER A 277 19.80 -7.30 -9.37
CA SER A 277 20.63 -6.08 -9.41
C SER A 277 21.59 -5.98 -8.22
N GLY A 278 21.52 -6.93 -7.27
CA GLY A 278 22.24 -6.84 -6.00
C GLY A 278 21.72 -5.72 -5.11
N SER A 279 20.53 -5.16 -5.40
CA SER A 279 19.88 -4.10 -4.60
C SER A 279 19.52 -4.62 -3.21
N ILE A 280 19.00 -5.85 -3.15
CA ILE A 280 18.66 -6.58 -1.93
C ILE A 280 19.20 -8.01 -2.02
N THR A 281 19.42 -8.64 -0.87
CA THR A 281 19.65 -10.07 -0.74
C THR A 281 18.33 -10.85 -0.77
N GLN A 282 18.40 -12.16 -1.02
CA GLN A 282 17.24 -13.05 -0.90
C GLN A 282 16.61 -13.00 0.50
N ALA A 283 17.43 -12.92 1.56
CA ALA A 283 16.96 -12.81 2.93
C ALA A 283 16.21 -11.49 3.18
N GLU A 284 16.74 -10.37 2.68
CA GLU A 284 16.06 -9.07 2.75
C GLU A 284 14.75 -9.10 1.97
N ARG A 285 14.72 -9.71 0.78
CA ARG A 285 13.51 -9.88 -0.02
C ARG A 285 12.42 -10.67 0.71
N SER A 286 12.78 -11.79 1.35
CA SER A 286 11.85 -12.56 2.19
C SER A 286 11.39 -11.78 3.42
N SER A 287 12.22 -10.90 3.97
CA SER A 287 11.82 -10.02 5.09
C SER A 287 10.84 -8.91 4.64
N ILE A 288 11.04 -8.37 3.44
CA ILE A 288 10.18 -7.34 2.83
C ILE A 288 8.78 -7.90 2.54
N LEU A 289 8.66 -9.19 2.19
CA LEU A 289 7.35 -9.85 2.06
C LEU A 289 6.49 -9.68 3.32
N LEU A 290 7.09 -9.84 4.50
CA LEU A 290 6.39 -9.71 5.78
C LEU A 290 6.11 -8.24 6.12
N ALA A 291 7.04 -7.35 5.81
CA ALA A 291 6.89 -5.92 6.06
C ALA A 291 5.80 -5.28 5.18
N LEU A 292 5.85 -5.50 3.87
CA LEU A 292 4.99 -4.85 2.88
C LEU A 292 3.74 -5.67 2.52
N ARG A 293 3.65 -6.94 2.93
CA ARG A 293 2.53 -7.85 2.62
C ARG A 293 2.22 -7.90 1.13
N ALA A 294 3.26 -8.07 0.32
CA ALA A 294 3.17 -8.14 -1.12
C ALA A 294 3.33 -9.59 -1.61
N PRO A 295 2.24 -10.37 -1.82
CA PRO A 295 2.33 -11.77 -2.24
C PRO A 295 3.12 -11.92 -3.54
N GLY A 296 4.01 -12.91 -3.61
CA GLY A 296 4.90 -13.12 -4.75
C GLY A 296 6.25 -12.40 -4.65
N PHE A 297 6.41 -11.39 -3.79
CA PHE A 297 7.69 -10.66 -3.66
C PHE A 297 8.85 -11.58 -3.23
N GLY A 298 8.56 -12.54 -2.34
CA GLY A 298 9.51 -13.56 -1.89
C GLY A 298 9.55 -14.84 -2.73
N ALA A 299 8.82 -14.91 -3.86
CA ALA A 299 8.82 -16.10 -4.72
C ALA A 299 10.19 -16.31 -5.39
N ALA A 300 10.56 -17.54 -5.72
CA ALA A 300 11.84 -17.80 -6.39
C ALA A 300 11.95 -17.04 -7.73
N CYS A 301 13.18 -16.65 -8.08
CA CYS A 301 13.49 -15.94 -9.33
C CYS A 301 14.00 -16.86 -10.43
N GLU A 302 13.70 -18.16 -10.31
CA GLU A 302 14.11 -19.20 -11.27
C GLU A 302 13.39 -19.06 -12.61
#